data_AF-A0A6C0Q765-F1
#
_entry.id   AF-A0A6C0Q765-F1
#
_cell.length_a   1.000
_cell.length_b   1.000
_cell.length_c   1.000
_cell.angle_alpha   90.00
_cell.angle_beta   90.00
_cell.angle_gamma   90.00
#
_symmetry.space_group_name_H-M   'P 1'
#
loop_
_entity.id
_entity.type
_entity.pdbx_description
1 polymer ?
#
loop_
_entity_poly.entity_id
_entity_poly.type
_entity_poly.pdbx_seq_one_letter_code
_entity_poly.pdbx_strand_id
1 'polypeptide(L)'
;MPALPPPSRRRFLGTAGALGAAAAFGVPTAARAAQNDVVPIAWGSLGSYPGSDAAGRRVTAILAGSSRYLIGPWYAGMYTRYLPDGYIDLRGTDERAIRLPAMAAVAATTALTTGTYDPRTLSAANATIRTRNLIRTLAARHRANNADAATRWGNGWQTALWTYYTALAGWLFWEKLDTAEHDHLAAMLAWEADRLTTGNNVHLIGTGGEQLYMTRRDGTVVTPGDSKAEEDNWSAAALSLAAVMMPNHPNAARWTRRNVELLLAAAACPQDLTGDETINGIRLSTWLQGTNIADDGTLQNHARLHPLYMVAFDQSLYQGFVFGLANRPAPRAALHNINRTYAALVDKPFPLPGGGTSPIYRENSAEIHYPEGNDWGTHFPFYFGNFDLLVTLAGQDTGIDPSAAKWERLHNEAQLTLMSRFPDGRTYGATAENTYYGREHRIAAMASQAYLTLFLARNTTGNRLAWT
;
A
#
# COMPACT_ATOMS: atom_id res chain seq x y z
N MET A 1 -57.89 -45.69 -0.77
CA MET A 1 -58.55 -46.98 -0.45
C MET A 1 -59.13 -47.52 -1.75
N PRO A 2 -59.14 -48.84 -2.03
CA PRO A 2 -59.13 -50.02 -1.12
C PRO A 2 -57.72 -50.61 -0.92
N ALA A 3 -57.32 -51.16 0.22
CA ALA A 3 -57.75 -52.37 0.94
C ALA A 3 -56.83 -53.59 0.66
N LEU A 4 -56.00 -53.90 1.65
CA LEU A 4 -55.24 -55.14 1.89
C LEU A 4 -55.82 -55.79 3.18
N PRO A 5 -55.39 -56.98 3.65
CA PRO A 5 -54.90 -58.24 3.03
C PRO A 5 -55.81 -59.40 3.58
N PRO A 6 -55.40 -60.59 4.14
CA PRO A 6 -54.18 -61.46 4.11
C PRO A 6 -54.57 -62.92 3.69
N PRO A 7 -54.12 -64.09 4.24
CA PRO A 7 -52.98 -64.46 5.10
C PRO A 7 -52.21 -65.79 4.80
N SER A 8 -50.88 -65.76 4.97
CA SER A 8 -50.02 -66.86 5.50
C SER A 8 -49.65 -68.05 4.55
N ARG A 9 -48.63 -68.90 4.81
CA ARG A 9 -48.03 -69.32 6.11
C ARG A 9 -46.64 -70.00 5.99
N ARG A 10 -45.76 -69.74 7.00
CA ARG A 10 -44.57 -70.50 7.57
C ARG A 10 -43.20 -69.81 7.31
N ARG A 11 -42.41 -69.28 8.29
CA ARG A 11 -41.73 -69.84 9.50
C ARG A 11 -40.90 -71.10 9.18
N PHE A 12 -39.59 -71.22 9.47
CA PHE A 12 -38.79 -70.96 10.69
C PHE A 12 -37.40 -70.34 10.34
N LEU A 13 -36.86 -69.31 11.02
CA LEU A 13 -36.13 -69.24 12.32
C LEU A 13 -34.61 -69.56 12.25
N GLY A 14 -33.76 -68.63 12.72
CA GLY A 14 -32.29 -68.79 12.82
C GLY A 14 -31.52 -67.45 12.92
N THR A 15 -31.22 -66.99 14.13
CA THR A 15 -30.54 -65.71 14.43
C THR A 15 -29.13 -65.90 14.99
N ALA A 16 -28.14 -65.20 14.42
CA ALA A 16 -26.86 -64.70 14.98
C ALA A 16 -25.86 -64.49 13.83
N GLY A 17 -24.99 -63.48 13.78
CA GLY A 17 -24.78 -62.30 14.63
C GLY A 17 -23.52 -61.54 14.15
N ALA A 18 -23.35 -60.28 14.59
CA ALA A 18 -22.13 -59.45 14.47
C ALA A 18 -21.59 -59.03 13.07
N LEU A 19 -21.79 -57.74 12.77
CA LEU A 19 -20.76 -56.73 12.44
C LEU A 19 -19.66 -57.03 11.39
N GLY A 20 -19.60 -56.19 10.35
CA GLY A 20 -18.30 -55.74 9.80
C GLY A 20 -18.27 -55.28 8.33
N ALA A 21 -17.73 -54.08 8.10
CA ALA A 21 -17.17 -53.58 6.83
C ALA A 21 -18.08 -53.48 5.59
N ALA A 22 -18.79 -52.34 5.46
CA ALA A 22 -19.14 -51.81 4.14
C ALA A 22 -18.05 -50.82 3.68
N ALA A 23 -17.41 -51.09 2.54
CA ALA A 23 -16.40 -50.21 1.96
C ALA A 23 -17.06 -48.95 1.37
N ALA A 24 -16.72 -47.77 1.91
CA ALA A 24 -17.08 -46.50 1.29
C ALA A 24 -16.02 -46.13 0.24
N PHE A 25 -16.44 -45.92 -1.00
CA PHE A 25 -15.58 -45.38 -2.05
C PHE A 25 -15.18 -43.96 -1.71
N GLY A 26 -13.91 -43.76 -1.33
CA GLY A 26 -13.33 -42.45 -1.14
C GLY A 26 -13.22 -41.72 -2.47
N VAL A 27 -14.06 -40.71 -2.68
CA VAL A 27 -13.78 -39.63 -3.64
C VAL A 27 -12.44 -39.01 -3.23
N PRO A 28 -11.50 -38.73 -4.15
CA PRO A 28 -10.26 -38.06 -3.77
C PRO A 28 -10.61 -36.66 -3.27
N THR A 29 -10.49 -36.44 -1.96
CA THR A 29 -10.39 -35.10 -1.42
C THR A 29 -9.17 -34.46 -2.05
N ALA A 30 -9.40 -33.49 -2.95
CA ALA A 30 -8.32 -32.66 -3.45
C ALA A 30 -7.63 -32.02 -2.25
N ALA A 31 -6.39 -32.42 -2.00
CA ALA A 31 -5.56 -31.81 -0.97
C ALA A 31 -5.44 -30.32 -1.31
N ARG A 32 -6.10 -29.49 -0.51
CA ARG A 32 -6.03 -28.03 -0.63
C ARG A 32 -4.56 -27.65 -0.50
N ALA A 33 -4.03 -26.93 -1.49
CA ALA A 33 -2.59 -26.75 -1.66
C ALA A 33 -1.90 -26.34 -0.35
N ALA A 34 -0.80 -27.02 -0.03
CA ALA A 34 -0.04 -26.74 1.17
C ALA A 34 0.62 -25.34 1.08
N GLN A 35 0.44 -24.58 2.16
CA GLN A 35 1.29 -23.49 2.63
C GLN A 35 1.88 -22.55 1.57
N ASN A 36 1.29 -21.36 1.50
CA ASN A 36 2.05 -20.17 1.13
C ASN A 36 3.06 -19.92 2.26
N ASP A 37 4.31 -20.39 2.10
CA ASP A 37 5.38 -20.16 3.08
C ASP A 37 5.64 -18.65 3.23
N VAL A 38 4.94 -18.02 4.15
CA VAL A 38 5.23 -16.66 4.58
C VAL A 38 6.57 -16.68 5.29
N VAL A 39 7.54 -15.93 4.78
CA VAL A 39 8.83 -15.75 5.43
C VAL A 39 8.73 -14.55 6.38
N PRO A 40 8.81 -14.73 7.71
CA PRO A 40 8.72 -13.62 8.65
C PRO A 40 9.92 -12.67 8.50
N ILE A 41 9.74 -11.40 8.87
CA ILE A 41 10.83 -10.42 8.86
C ILE A 41 11.88 -10.83 9.88
N ALA A 42 13.11 -11.04 9.42
CA ALA A 42 14.25 -11.40 10.26
C ALA A 42 14.80 -10.18 11.02
N TRP A 43 13.99 -9.55 11.87
CA TRP A 43 14.31 -8.28 12.57
C TRP A 43 15.70 -8.25 13.20
N GLY A 44 16.14 -9.33 13.84
CA GLY A 44 17.47 -9.43 14.47
C GLY A 44 18.65 -9.30 13.50
N SER A 45 18.47 -9.51 12.20
CA SER A 45 19.52 -9.37 11.18
C SER A 45 19.55 -8.01 10.48
N LEU A 46 18.46 -7.23 10.60
CA LEU A 46 18.35 -5.88 10.02
C LEU A 46 19.01 -4.79 10.88
N GLY A 47 19.36 -5.11 12.13
CA GLY A 47 19.94 -4.17 13.08
C GLY A 47 18.90 -3.26 13.73
N SER A 48 19.31 -2.06 14.13
CA SER A 48 18.45 -1.06 14.75
C SER A 48 18.70 0.33 14.19
N TYR A 49 17.68 1.19 14.25
CA TYR A 49 17.77 2.60 13.90
C TYR A 49 16.98 3.41 14.96
N PRO A 50 17.64 4.27 15.76
CA PRO A 50 16.99 4.97 16.86
C PRO A 50 16.23 6.24 16.44
N GLY A 51 16.18 6.59 15.14
CA GLY A 51 15.56 7.82 14.67
C GLY A 51 16.22 9.11 15.19
N SER A 52 17.47 9.06 15.64
CA SER A 52 18.13 10.16 16.35
C SER A 52 18.75 11.23 15.45
N ASP A 53 18.90 10.99 14.15
CA ASP A 53 19.37 11.99 13.17
C ASP A 53 18.30 13.04 12.85
N ALA A 54 18.65 14.10 12.11
CA ALA A 54 17.73 15.22 11.86
C ALA A 54 16.42 14.83 11.14
N ALA A 55 16.50 14.00 10.09
CA ALA A 55 15.31 13.50 9.38
C ALA A 55 14.60 12.43 10.21
N GLY A 56 15.38 11.56 10.86
CA GLY A 56 14.88 10.57 11.82
C GLY A 56 13.96 11.17 12.87
N ARG A 57 14.38 12.27 13.52
CA ARG A 57 13.60 12.94 14.57
C ARG A 57 12.29 13.50 14.03
N ARG A 58 12.28 14.06 12.81
CA ARG A 58 11.06 14.58 12.17
C ARG A 58 10.07 13.47 11.88
N VAL A 59 10.49 12.43 11.16
CA VAL A 59 9.62 11.30 10.79
C VAL A 59 9.15 10.54 12.03
N THR A 60 10.02 10.36 13.04
CA THR A 60 9.66 9.74 14.33
C THR A 60 8.56 10.52 15.04
N ALA A 61 8.67 11.85 15.14
CA ALA A 61 7.66 12.69 15.79
C ALA A 61 6.32 12.69 15.03
N ILE A 62 6.35 12.67 13.70
CA ILE A 62 5.14 12.58 12.85
C ILE A 62 4.47 11.22 13.04
N LEU A 63 5.21 10.11 12.89
CA LEU A 63 4.69 8.75 13.08
C LEU A 63 4.15 8.54 14.51
N ALA A 64 4.86 9.00 15.54
CA ALA A 64 4.43 8.93 16.93
C ALA A 64 3.14 9.71 17.18
N GLY A 65 3.03 10.93 16.64
CA GLY A 65 1.82 11.75 16.71
C GLY A 65 0.62 11.10 16.01
N SER A 66 0.76 10.77 14.74
CA SER A 66 -0.35 10.24 13.95
C SER A 66 -0.79 8.86 14.42
N SER A 67 0.14 7.97 14.82
CA SER A 67 -0.22 6.67 15.40
C SER A 67 -0.94 6.79 16.74
N ARG A 68 -0.53 7.73 17.62
CA ARG A 68 -1.22 8.05 18.88
C ARG A 68 -2.67 8.52 18.62
N TYR A 69 -2.88 9.41 17.66
CA TYR A 69 -4.21 9.87 17.27
C TYR A 69 -5.08 8.75 16.70
N LEU A 70 -4.55 7.97 15.75
CA LEU A 70 -5.33 6.94 15.07
C LEU A 70 -5.70 5.78 16.01
N ILE A 71 -4.72 5.18 16.69
CA ILE A 71 -5.01 4.02 17.55
C ILE A 71 -5.65 4.41 18.90
N GLY A 72 -5.56 5.69 19.29
CA GLY A 72 -6.17 6.26 20.48
C GLY A 72 -7.59 6.79 20.23
N PRO A 73 -7.80 8.11 20.08
CA PRO A 73 -9.13 8.71 19.97
C PRO A 73 -9.91 8.31 18.71
N TRP A 74 -9.29 8.20 17.52
CA TRP A 74 -10.02 7.82 16.30
C TRP A 74 -10.60 6.40 16.41
N TYR A 75 -9.75 5.41 16.74
CA TYR A 75 -10.20 4.03 16.95
C TYR A 75 -11.33 3.97 17.99
N ALA A 76 -11.20 4.70 19.12
CA ALA A 76 -12.20 4.68 20.19
C ALA A 76 -13.56 5.24 19.76
N GLY A 77 -13.58 6.27 18.90
CA GLY A 77 -14.82 6.80 18.31
C GLY A 77 -15.42 5.91 17.22
N MET A 78 -14.57 5.22 16.45
CA MET A 78 -15.00 4.38 15.31
C MET A 78 -15.43 2.97 15.73
N TYR A 79 -14.76 2.34 16.70
CA TYR A 79 -14.97 0.93 17.06
C TYR A 79 -15.32 0.77 18.54
N THR A 80 -16.60 0.97 18.85
CA THR A 80 -17.16 0.97 20.22
C THR A 80 -17.63 -0.40 20.71
N ARG A 81 -17.71 -1.40 19.83
CA ARG A 81 -18.19 -2.77 20.13
C ARG A 81 -17.54 -3.80 19.22
N TYR A 82 -17.56 -5.05 19.66
CA TYR A 82 -17.40 -6.21 18.77
C TYR A 82 -18.76 -6.68 18.27
N LEU A 83 -18.77 -7.34 17.12
CA LEU A 83 -19.87 -8.14 16.59
C LEU A 83 -19.93 -9.50 17.32
N PRO A 84 -21.04 -10.28 17.19
CA PRO A 84 -21.19 -11.57 17.87
C PRO A 84 -20.12 -12.61 17.52
N ASP A 85 -19.46 -12.48 16.37
CA ASP A 85 -18.34 -13.32 15.92
C ASP A 85 -16.96 -12.82 16.41
N GLY A 86 -16.94 -11.82 17.30
CA GLY A 86 -15.74 -11.32 17.97
C GLY A 86 -14.88 -10.37 17.12
N TYR A 87 -15.27 -10.01 15.91
CA TYR A 87 -14.59 -8.98 15.09
C TYR A 87 -15.15 -7.57 15.36
N ILE A 88 -14.41 -6.52 14.97
CA ILE A 88 -14.97 -5.16 15.03
C ILE A 88 -15.95 -4.93 13.88
N ASP A 89 -16.90 -4.01 14.10
CA ASP A 89 -17.83 -3.55 13.07
C ASP A 89 -17.12 -2.55 12.13
N LEU A 90 -16.72 -3.00 10.92
CA LEU A 90 -16.07 -2.14 9.92
C LEU A 90 -17.00 -1.04 9.36
N ARG A 91 -18.32 -1.15 9.60
CA ARG A 91 -19.37 -0.22 9.13
C ARG A 91 -19.50 -0.08 7.60
N GLY A 92 -18.99 -1.05 6.84
CA GLY A 92 -19.11 -1.10 5.37
C GLY A 92 -18.03 -1.97 4.72
N THR A 93 -17.95 -1.87 3.39
CA THR A 93 -16.97 -2.59 2.55
C THR A 93 -16.28 -1.66 1.53
N ASP A 94 -16.47 -0.34 1.67
CA ASP A 94 -15.97 0.71 0.79
C ASP A 94 -14.60 1.27 1.24
N GLU A 95 -14.11 2.31 0.55
CA GLU A 95 -12.82 2.95 0.90
C GLU A 95 -12.81 3.50 2.34
N ARG A 96 -13.94 4.03 2.83
CA ARG A 96 -14.03 4.56 4.21
C ARG A 96 -13.96 3.45 5.25
N ALA A 97 -14.65 2.34 5.00
CA ALA A 97 -14.70 1.20 5.90
C ALA A 97 -13.40 0.38 5.91
N ILE A 98 -12.65 0.34 4.81
CA ILE A 98 -11.49 -0.56 4.65
C ILE A 98 -10.15 0.19 4.57
N ARG A 99 -10.00 1.23 3.73
CA ARG A 99 -8.70 1.93 3.53
C ARG A 99 -8.24 2.63 4.80
N LEU A 100 -9.16 3.27 5.53
CA LEU A 100 -8.85 4.02 6.75
C LEU A 100 -8.29 3.12 7.85
N PRO A 101 -8.98 2.05 8.31
CA PRO A 101 -8.40 1.14 9.30
C PRO A 101 -7.14 0.42 8.80
N ALA A 102 -6.99 0.14 7.50
CA ALA A 102 -5.76 -0.44 6.97
C ALA A 102 -4.55 0.51 7.12
N MET A 103 -4.74 1.80 6.78
CA MET A 103 -3.72 2.84 6.98
C MET A 103 -3.43 3.11 8.48
N ALA A 104 -4.45 3.06 9.35
CA ALA A 104 -4.25 3.14 10.80
C ALA A 104 -3.47 1.93 11.34
N ALA A 105 -3.77 0.73 10.84
CA ALA A 105 -3.09 -0.50 11.23
C ALA A 105 -1.60 -0.44 10.91
N VAL A 106 -1.20 -0.13 9.68
CA VAL A 106 0.22 -0.11 9.29
C VAL A 106 1.02 0.92 10.10
N ALA A 107 0.46 2.11 10.33
CA ALA A 107 1.13 3.16 11.11
C ALA A 107 1.31 2.78 12.58
N ALA A 108 0.25 2.27 13.23
CA ALA A 108 0.34 1.84 14.62
C ALA A 108 1.27 0.61 14.78
N THR A 109 1.21 -0.32 13.84
CA THR A 109 2.07 -1.51 13.79
C THR A 109 3.55 -1.14 13.70
N THR A 110 3.91 -0.28 12.74
CA THR A 110 5.29 0.19 12.59
C THR A 110 5.77 0.85 13.86
N ALA A 111 5.01 1.82 14.40
CA ALA A 111 5.41 2.54 15.60
C ALA A 111 5.60 1.62 16.82
N LEU A 112 4.75 0.61 16.98
CA LEU A 112 4.87 -0.38 18.06
C LEU A 112 6.06 -1.33 17.87
N THR A 113 6.36 -1.70 16.62
CA THR A 113 7.44 -2.66 16.29
C THR A 113 8.82 -2.02 16.33
N THR A 114 8.93 -0.75 15.92
CA THR A 114 10.19 0.01 15.90
C THR A 114 10.46 0.78 17.20
N GLY A 115 9.53 0.77 18.15
CA GLY A 115 9.65 1.46 19.43
C GLY A 115 9.40 2.98 19.38
N THR A 116 8.89 3.51 18.26
CA THR A 116 8.54 4.95 18.14
C THR A 116 7.13 5.28 18.61
N TYR A 117 6.36 4.31 19.10
CA TYR A 117 5.01 4.56 19.60
C TYR A 117 5.01 5.45 20.85
N ASP A 118 4.12 6.44 20.87
CA ASP A 118 3.96 7.37 21.99
C ASP A 118 2.81 6.92 22.91
N PRO A 119 3.11 6.40 24.12
CA PRO A 119 2.11 5.81 24.99
C PRO A 119 1.31 6.82 25.83
N ARG A 120 1.46 8.14 25.61
CA ARG A 120 0.86 9.19 26.47
C ARG A 120 -0.65 9.09 26.68
N THR A 121 -1.40 8.59 25.69
CA THR A 121 -2.88 8.49 25.76
C THR A 121 -3.40 7.05 25.77
N LEU A 122 -2.55 6.06 25.47
CA LEU A 122 -2.89 4.65 25.44
C LEU A 122 -1.61 3.83 25.61
N SER A 123 -1.60 2.83 26.50
CA SER A 123 -0.43 1.99 26.68
C SER A 123 -0.11 1.17 25.42
N ALA A 124 1.17 0.87 25.18
CA ALA A 124 1.60 0.06 24.03
C ALA A 124 0.90 -1.32 23.97
N ALA A 125 0.60 -1.92 25.13
CA ALA A 125 -0.19 -3.16 25.21
C ALA A 125 -1.63 -2.99 24.69
N ASN A 126 -2.34 -1.94 25.11
CA ASN A 126 -3.70 -1.67 24.63
C ASN A 126 -3.72 -1.22 23.17
N ALA A 127 -2.70 -0.48 22.73
CA ALA A 127 -2.48 -0.15 21.33
C ALA A 127 -2.29 -1.42 20.48
N THR A 128 -1.48 -2.38 20.94
CA THR A 128 -1.25 -3.68 20.28
C THR A 128 -2.55 -4.45 20.09
N ILE A 129 -3.41 -4.51 21.11
CA ILE A 129 -4.74 -5.16 21.03
C ILE A 129 -5.61 -4.50 19.94
N ARG A 130 -5.69 -3.16 19.93
CA ARG A 130 -6.45 -2.41 18.92
C ARG A 130 -5.89 -2.61 17.52
N THR A 131 -4.57 -2.58 17.36
CA THR A 131 -3.89 -2.79 16.07
C THR A 131 -4.16 -4.19 15.54
N ARG A 132 -4.02 -5.24 16.37
CA ARG A 132 -4.39 -6.62 16.01
C ARG A 132 -5.85 -6.72 15.58
N ASN A 133 -6.78 -6.05 16.27
CA ASN A 133 -8.19 -6.02 15.90
C ASN A 133 -8.45 -5.45 14.50
N LEU A 134 -7.74 -4.40 14.10
CA LEU A 134 -7.82 -3.87 12.73
C LEU A 134 -7.33 -4.94 11.73
N ILE A 135 -6.12 -5.44 11.91
CA ILE A 135 -5.46 -6.42 11.02
C ILE A 135 -6.34 -7.66 10.83
N ARG A 136 -6.72 -8.33 11.93
CA ARG A 136 -7.47 -9.59 11.88
C ARG A 136 -8.86 -9.42 11.27
N THR A 137 -9.52 -8.30 11.53
CA THR A 137 -10.86 -8.05 10.99
C THR A 137 -10.81 -7.74 9.51
N LEU A 138 -9.85 -6.93 9.06
CA LEU A 138 -9.66 -6.64 7.65
C LEU A 138 -9.35 -7.93 6.88
N ALA A 139 -8.40 -8.73 7.35
CA ALA A 139 -8.05 -10.02 6.75
C ALA A 139 -9.24 -10.99 6.73
N ALA A 140 -9.89 -11.23 7.87
CA ALA A 140 -11.01 -12.16 7.97
C ALA A 140 -12.23 -11.73 7.14
N ARG A 141 -12.45 -10.42 6.92
CA ARG A 141 -13.53 -9.89 6.09
C ARG A 141 -13.17 -9.78 4.60
N HIS A 142 -11.94 -10.09 4.17
CA HIS A 142 -11.64 -10.12 2.73
C HIS A 142 -12.34 -11.31 2.05
N ARG A 143 -12.72 -11.16 0.78
CA ARG A 143 -13.43 -12.17 -0.03
C ARG A 143 -12.68 -13.51 -0.22
N ALA A 144 -11.38 -13.57 0.07
CA ALA A 144 -10.62 -14.81 0.12
C ALA A 144 -11.02 -15.69 1.32
N ASN A 145 -11.47 -15.05 2.41
CA ASN A 145 -11.74 -15.66 3.72
C ASN A 145 -13.23 -15.61 4.09
N ASN A 146 -13.97 -14.62 3.57
CA ASN A 146 -15.38 -14.41 3.88
C ASN A 146 -16.29 -14.65 2.66
N ALA A 147 -17.24 -15.59 2.81
CA ALA A 147 -18.26 -15.86 1.81
C ALA A 147 -19.44 -14.87 1.86
N ASP A 148 -19.72 -14.22 3.01
CA ASP A 148 -20.87 -13.33 3.18
C ASP A 148 -20.73 -12.05 2.34
N ALA A 149 -21.64 -11.89 1.38
CA ALA A 149 -21.65 -10.74 0.47
C ALA A 149 -21.96 -9.40 1.17
N ALA A 150 -22.59 -9.39 2.35
CA ALA A 150 -22.91 -8.16 3.08
C ALA A 150 -21.69 -7.58 3.84
N THR A 151 -20.75 -8.45 4.25
CA THR A 151 -19.59 -8.05 5.05
C THR A 151 -18.24 -8.27 4.37
N ARG A 152 -18.18 -8.92 3.20
CA ARG A 152 -16.93 -9.15 2.47
C ARG A 152 -16.51 -7.97 1.58
N TRP A 153 -15.21 -7.68 1.57
CA TRP A 153 -14.59 -6.70 0.67
C TRP A 153 -13.51 -7.35 -0.21
N GLY A 154 -12.97 -6.61 -1.18
CA GLY A 154 -11.98 -7.09 -2.15
C GLY A 154 -12.53 -7.13 -3.59
N ASN A 155 -11.66 -7.32 -4.58
CA ASN A 155 -12.02 -7.24 -6.02
C ASN A 155 -12.62 -5.88 -6.44
N GLY A 156 -12.02 -4.79 -5.98
CA GLY A 156 -12.34 -3.44 -6.42
C GLY A 156 -11.08 -2.73 -6.90
N TRP A 157 -11.26 -1.66 -7.68
CA TRP A 157 -10.17 -0.87 -8.27
C TRP A 157 -9.03 -0.54 -7.29
N GLN A 158 -9.37 -0.11 -6.07
CA GLN A 158 -8.41 0.25 -5.01
C GLN A 158 -8.04 -0.89 -4.03
N THR A 159 -8.67 -2.08 -4.10
CA THR A 159 -8.56 -3.07 -3.01
C THR A 159 -7.16 -3.65 -2.86
N ALA A 160 -6.34 -3.61 -3.91
CA ALA A 160 -4.92 -3.93 -3.84
C ALA A 160 -4.15 -3.05 -2.83
N LEU A 161 -4.39 -1.74 -2.82
CA LEU A 161 -3.75 -0.81 -1.87
C LEU A 161 -4.17 -1.09 -0.43
N TRP A 162 -5.45 -1.40 -0.21
CA TRP A 162 -5.98 -1.67 1.12
C TRP A 162 -5.43 -2.99 1.68
N THR A 163 -5.31 -3.99 0.80
CA THR A 163 -4.63 -5.26 1.06
C THR A 163 -3.14 -5.05 1.36
N TYR A 164 -2.43 -4.21 0.60
CA TYR A 164 -1.02 -3.89 0.86
C TYR A 164 -0.82 -3.33 2.27
N TYR A 165 -1.56 -2.29 2.68
CA TYR A 165 -1.43 -1.74 4.04
C TYR A 165 -1.76 -2.77 5.13
N THR A 166 -2.83 -3.55 4.94
CA THR A 166 -3.27 -4.57 5.91
C THR A 166 -2.25 -5.71 6.03
N ALA A 167 -1.71 -6.19 4.92
CA ALA A 167 -0.75 -7.27 4.90
C ALA A 167 0.64 -6.82 5.38
N LEU A 168 1.07 -5.58 5.07
CA LEU A 168 2.31 -5.02 5.62
C LEU A 168 2.20 -4.88 7.15
N ALA A 169 1.06 -4.39 7.66
CA ALA A 169 0.77 -4.41 9.08
C ALA A 169 0.83 -5.85 9.64
N GLY A 170 0.19 -6.82 8.99
CA GLY A 170 0.24 -8.22 9.38
C GLY A 170 1.64 -8.82 9.43
N TRP A 171 2.50 -8.51 8.46
CA TRP A 171 3.86 -9.03 8.34
C TRP A 171 4.82 -8.43 9.37
N LEU A 172 4.70 -7.12 9.64
CA LEU A 172 5.44 -6.46 10.73
C LEU A 172 5.04 -7.02 12.11
N PHE A 173 3.76 -7.38 12.29
CA PHE A 173 3.20 -7.96 13.53
C PHE A 173 3.09 -9.48 13.54
N TRP A 174 3.80 -10.20 12.67
CA TRP A 174 3.61 -11.65 12.46
C TRP A 174 3.60 -12.47 13.75
N GLU A 175 4.56 -12.23 14.65
CA GLU A 175 4.71 -12.87 15.97
C GLU A 175 3.63 -12.48 17.02
N LYS A 176 2.64 -11.67 16.64
CA LYS A 176 1.48 -11.25 17.46
C LYS A 176 0.15 -11.79 16.94
N LEU A 177 0.19 -12.57 15.87
CA LEU A 177 -0.98 -13.14 15.21
C LEU A 177 -1.05 -14.65 15.45
N ASP A 178 -2.26 -15.19 15.46
CA ASP A 178 -2.48 -16.64 15.52
C ASP A 178 -2.51 -17.27 14.11
N THR A 179 -2.50 -18.60 14.04
CA THR A 179 -2.46 -19.34 12.78
C THR A 179 -3.61 -19.01 11.84
N ALA A 180 -4.82 -18.76 12.35
CA ALA A 180 -5.95 -18.39 11.50
C ALA A 180 -5.80 -16.97 10.94
N GLU A 181 -5.21 -16.05 11.72
CA GLU A 181 -4.86 -14.71 11.27
C GLU A 181 -3.72 -14.72 10.23
N HIS A 182 -2.72 -15.59 10.40
CA HIS A 182 -1.66 -15.84 9.40
C HIS A 182 -2.25 -16.33 8.07
N ASP A 183 -3.09 -17.38 8.12
CA ASP A 183 -3.74 -17.96 6.94
C ASP A 183 -4.62 -16.92 6.22
N HIS A 184 -5.44 -16.16 6.98
CA HIS A 184 -6.29 -15.13 6.41
C HIS A 184 -5.49 -14.01 5.71
N LEU A 185 -4.36 -13.59 6.29
CA LEU A 185 -3.50 -12.56 5.67
C LEU A 185 -2.84 -13.05 4.39
N ALA A 186 -2.25 -14.26 4.43
CA ALA A 186 -1.61 -14.87 3.27
C ALA A 186 -2.61 -15.08 2.13
N ALA A 187 -3.82 -15.59 2.44
CA ALA A 187 -4.89 -15.77 1.48
C ALA A 187 -5.40 -14.43 0.89
N MET A 188 -5.60 -13.41 1.72
CA MET A 188 -6.01 -12.06 1.27
C MET A 188 -4.99 -11.45 0.29
N LEU A 189 -3.70 -11.48 0.64
CA LEU A 189 -2.63 -10.89 -0.16
C LEU A 189 -2.42 -11.67 -1.48
N ALA A 190 -2.35 -13.00 -1.42
CA ALA A 190 -2.23 -13.83 -2.61
C ALA A 190 -3.42 -13.66 -3.54
N TRP A 191 -4.64 -13.50 -3.01
CA TRP A 191 -5.85 -13.34 -3.80
C TRP A 191 -5.85 -12.06 -4.66
N GLU A 192 -5.50 -10.89 -4.09
CA GLU A 192 -5.40 -9.65 -4.87
C GLU A 192 -4.19 -9.69 -5.82
N ALA A 193 -3.05 -10.24 -5.41
CA ALA A 193 -1.87 -10.37 -6.26
C ALA A 193 -2.11 -11.31 -7.47
N ASP A 194 -2.87 -12.40 -7.28
CA ASP A 194 -3.29 -13.29 -8.36
C ASP A 194 -4.25 -12.60 -9.32
N ARG A 195 -5.27 -11.87 -8.82
CA ARG A 195 -6.16 -11.05 -9.67
C ARG A 195 -5.35 -10.05 -10.52
N LEU A 196 -4.33 -9.43 -9.93
CA LEU A 196 -3.42 -8.53 -10.63
C LEU A 196 -2.47 -9.22 -11.62
N THR A 197 -2.50 -10.55 -11.77
CA THR A 197 -1.74 -11.28 -12.80
C THR A 197 -2.61 -12.13 -13.72
N THR A 198 -3.94 -12.18 -13.52
CA THR A 198 -4.87 -12.88 -14.40
C THR A 198 -5.21 -12.05 -15.65
N GLY A 199 -4.75 -12.53 -16.81
CA GLY A 199 -5.10 -11.97 -18.13
C GLY A 199 -3.87 -11.66 -18.98
N ASN A 200 -3.95 -11.98 -20.27
CA ASN A 200 -2.84 -11.78 -21.21
C ASN A 200 -2.70 -10.32 -21.68
N ASN A 201 -3.70 -9.48 -21.37
CA ASN A 201 -3.63 -8.05 -21.64
C ASN A 201 -2.97 -7.33 -20.47
N VAL A 202 -2.10 -6.37 -20.80
CA VAL A 202 -1.49 -5.42 -19.86
C VAL A 202 -2.55 -4.75 -18.95
N HIS A 203 -3.78 -4.60 -19.45
CA HIS A 203 -4.94 -3.94 -18.82
C HIS A 203 -5.70 -4.70 -17.71
N LEU A 204 -5.46 -5.99 -17.44
CA LEU A 204 -6.14 -6.74 -16.35
C LEU A 204 -7.69 -6.61 -16.29
N ILE A 205 -8.32 -6.52 -17.46
CA ILE A 205 -9.76 -6.69 -17.76
C ILE A 205 -10.72 -5.74 -17.03
N GLY A 206 -10.98 -4.59 -17.67
CA GLY A 206 -12.31 -3.99 -17.66
C GLY A 206 -12.51 -2.80 -18.60
N THR A 207 -13.70 -2.70 -19.19
CA THR A 207 -14.17 -1.49 -19.88
C THR A 207 -14.52 -0.42 -18.85
N GLY A 208 -13.58 0.47 -18.56
CA GLY A 208 -13.71 1.48 -17.52
C GLY A 208 -12.35 2.01 -17.06
N GLY A 209 -12.22 2.31 -15.77
CA GLY A 209 -11.03 2.91 -15.16
C GLY A 209 -9.79 2.00 -15.06
N GLU A 210 -9.83 0.78 -15.60
CA GLU A 210 -8.75 -0.21 -15.55
C GLU A 210 -7.81 -0.10 -16.77
N GLN A 211 -7.38 1.14 -17.06
CA GLN A 211 -6.30 1.44 -18.01
C GLN A 211 -4.97 1.54 -17.27
N LEU A 212 -3.84 1.29 -17.94
CA LEU A 212 -2.50 1.58 -17.38
C LEU A 212 -1.89 2.89 -17.91
N TYR A 213 -2.55 3.55 -18.87
CA TYR A 213 -1.96 4.70 -19.56
C TYR A 213 -3.03 5.76 -19.82
N MET A 214 -2.70 7.02 -19.56
CA MET A 214 -3.53 8.16 -19.99
C MET A 214 -3.54 8.30 -21.51
N THR A 215 -2.38 8.13 -22.15
CA THR A 215 -2.21 8.29 -23.59
C THR A 215 -1.62 7.01 -24.17
N ARG A 216 -2.26 6.45 -25.19
CA ARG A 216 -1.75 5.29 -25.94
C ARG A 216 -0.54 5.68 -26.79
N ARG A 217 0.22 4.65 -27.17
CA ARG A 217 1.39 4.74 -28.05
C ARG A 217 1.13 5.41 -29.41
N ASP A 218 -0.10 5.34 -29.92
CA ASP A 218 -0.54 5.98 -31.16
C ASP A 218 -0.92 7.48 -30.98
N GLY A 219 -0.78 8.01 -29.77
CA GLY A 219 -1.17 9.38 -29.40
C GLY A 219 -2.61 9.51 -28.91
N THR A 220 -3.42 8.44 -28.92
CA THR A 220 -4.81 8.48 -28.47
C THR A 220 -4.89 8.66 -26.95
N VAL A 221 -5.43 9.78 -26.48
CA VAL A 221 -5.77 9.99 -25.06
C VAL A 221 -7.01 9.17 -24.71
N VAL A 222 -6.93 8.33 -23.67
CA VAL A 222 -7.97 7.37 -23.27
C VAL A 222 -8.57 7.63 -21.90
N THR A 223 -7.81 8.22 -20.97
CA THR A 223 -8.31 8.72 -19.68
C THR A 223 -7.87 10.18 -19.51
N PRO A 224 -8.50 11.12 -20.26
CA PRO A 224 -8.02 12.50 -20.36
C PRO A 224 -7.98 13.20 -19.00
N GLY A 225 -6.78 13.65 -18.61
CA GLY A 225 -6.56 14.30 -17.32
C GLY A 225 -6.58 13.35 -16.13
N ASP A 226 -6.39 12.05 -16.37
CA ASP A 226 -6.43 10.97 -15.40
C ASP A 226 -5.26 10.01 -15.67
N SER A 227 -4.06 10.41 -15.20
CA SER A 227 -2.85 9.58 -15.26
C SER A 227 -2.99 8.34 -14.39
N LYS A 228 -2.76 7.16 -14.95
CA LYS A 228 -2.89 5.88 -14.23
C LYS A 228 -1.70 5.54 -13.33
N ALA A 229 -0.83 6.52 -13.11
CA ALA A 229 0.38 6.41 -12.31
C ALA A 229 0.11 6.05 -10.83
N GLU A 230 -0.99 6.51 -10.22
CA GLU A 230 -1.31 6.14 -8.83
C GLU A 230 -1.86 4.71 -8.76
N GLU A 231 -2.79 4.35 -9.64
CA GLU A 231 -3.39 3.01 -9.72
C GLU A 231 -2.36 1.90 -10.03
N ASP A 232 -1.43 2.18 -10.94
CA ASP A 232 -0.31 1.31 -11.26
C ASP A 232 0.58 1.09 -10.03
N ASN A 233 0.92 2.16 -9.29
CA ASN A 233 1.73 2.08 -8.07
C ASN A 233 1.02 1.36 -6.92
N TRP A 234 -0.28 1.62 -6.72
CA TRP A 234 -1.11 0.90 -5.74
C TRP A 234 -1.09 -0.61 -5.97
N SER A 235 -1.21 -1.00 -7.23
CA SER A 235 -1.21 -2.39 -7.67
C SER A 235 0.19 -3.01 -7.57
N ALA A 236 1.23 -2.26 -7.95
CA ALA A 236 2.62 -2.66 -7.81
C ALA A 236 3.02 -2.92 -6.34
N ALA A 237 2.54 -2.12 -5.38
CA ALA A 237 2.81 -2.28 -3.95
C ALA A 237 2.27 -3.61 -3.38
N ALA A 238 1.06 -4.02 -3.79
CA ALA A 238 0.51 -5.30 -3.38
C ALA A 238 1.32 -6.48 -3.96
N LEU A 239 1.73 -6.38 -5.22
CA LEU A 239 2.48 -7.42 -5.92
C LEU A 239 3.90 -7.63 -5.38
N SER A 240 4.61 -6.55 -5.03
CA SER A 240 5.94 -6.70 -4.41
C SER A 240 5.85 -7.27 -3.01
N LEU A 241 4.91 -6.79 -2.18
CA LEU A 241 4.69 -7.34 -0.86
C LEU A 241 4.38 -8.84 -0.94
N ALA A 242 3.52 -9.27 -1.86
CA ALA A 242 3.23 -10.69 -2.09
C ALA A 242 4.50 -11.49 -2.48
N ALA A 243 5.31 -10.95 -3.40
CA ALA A 243 6.53 -11.59 -3.89
C ALA A 243 7.70 -11.66 -2.89
N VAL A 244 7.72 -10.78 -1.87
CA VAL A 244 8.75 -10.81 -0.81
C VAL A 244 8.29 -11.50 0.47
N MET A 245 6.99 -11.39 0.81
CA MET A 245 6.38 -12.05 1.96
C MET A 245 6.20 -13.55 1.71
N MET A 246 5.83 -13.97 0.49
CA MET A 246 5.58 -15.37 0.11
C MET A 246 6.47 -15.80 -1.08
N PRO A 247 7.81 -15.80 -0.94
CA PRO A 247 8.75 -15.99 -2.06
C PRO A 247 8.69 -17.39 -2.68
N ASN A 248 8.23 -18.40 -1.92
CA ASN A 248 8.07 -19.78 -2.40
C ASN A 248 6.73 -20.03 -3.12
N HIS A 249 5.81 -19.05 -3.17
CA HIS A 249 4.51 -19.25 -3.78
C HIS A 249 4.63 -19.52 -5.29
N PRO A 250 3.84 -20.45 -5.88
CA PRO A 250 3.92 -20.76 -7.32
C PRO A 250 3.74 -19.56 -8.26
N ASN A 251 3.03 -18.50 -7.83
CA ASN A 251 2.86 -17.27 -8.60
C ASN A 251 3.88 -16.16 -8.27
N ALA A 252 4.81 -16.35 -7.32
CA ALA A 252 5.74 -15.29 -6.88
C ALA A 252 6.56 -14.67 -8.03
N ALA A 253 6.98 -15.48 -9.01
CA ALA A 253 7.66 -14.99 -10.21
C ALA A 253 6.74 -14.13 -11.10
N ARG A 254 5.45 -14.48 -11.20
CA ARG A 254 4.44 -13.70 -11.94
C ARG A 254 4.15 -12.37 -11.25
N TRP A 255 4.01 -12.38 -9.92
CA TRP A 255 3.83 -11.16 -9.14
C TRP A 255 5.02 -10.22 -9.27
N THR A 256 6.25 -10.76 -9.16
CA THR A 256 7.50 -10.01 -9.38
C THR A 256 7.54 -9.38 -10.77
N ARG A 257 7.20 -10.15 -11.81
CA ARG A 257 7.16 -9.66 -13.19
C ARG A 257 6.15 -8.53 -13.37
N ARG A 258 4.93 -8.67 -12.87
CA ARG A 258 3.90 -7.62 -13.01
C ARG A 258 4.19 -6.39 -12.17
N ASN A 259 4.81 -6.53 -11.00
CA ASN A 259 5.29 -5.38 -10.22
C ASN A 259 6.23 -4.50 -11.06
N VAL A 260 7.24 -5.09 -11.73
CA VAL A 260 8.13 -4.36 -12.64
C VAL A 260 7.36 -3.69 -13.78
N GLU A 261 6.45 -4.42 -14.42
CA GLU A 261 5.64 -3.90 -15.54
C GLU A 261 4.81 -2.67 -15.14
N LEU A 262 4.16 -2.69 -13.96
CA LEU A 262 3.36 -1.56 -13.47
C LEU A 262 4.22 -0.37 -13.03
N LEU A 263 5.37 -0.59 -12.39
CA LEU A 263 6.31 0.49 -12.04
C LEU A 263 6.81 1.24 -13.28
N LEU A 264 7.08 0.52 -14.39
CA LEU A 264 7.47 1.14 -15.65
C LEU A 264 6.31 1.88 -16.33
N ALA A 265 5.10 1.33 -16.31
CA ALA A 265 3.91 1.99 -16.86
C ALA A 265 3.56 3.28 -16.11
N ALA A 266 3.65 3.27 -14.77
CA ALA A 266 3.30 4.40 -13.92
C ALA A 266 4.08 5.68 -14.27
N ALA A 267 5.39 5.52 -14.56
CA ALA A 267 6.30 6.63 -14.86
C ALA A 267 6.68 6.74 -16.35
N ALA A 268 5.94 6.09 -17.25
CA ALA A 268 6.21 6.09 -18.69
C ALA A 268 6.01 7.47 -19.32
N CYS A 269 6.99 7.94 -20.09
CA CYS A 269 7.01 9.20 -20.84
C CYS A 269 7.16 8.97 -22.38
N PRO A 270 6.84 9.95 -23.24
CA PRO A 270 6.95 9.81 -24.69
C PRO A 270 8.33 9.38 -25.20
N GLN A 271 9.42 9.84 -24.58
CA GLN A 271 10.79 9.41 -24.90
C GLN A 271 11.01 7.90 -24.70
N ASP A 272 10.36 7.28 -23.72
CA ASP A 272 10.50 5.84 -23.45
C ASP A 272 9.94 4.97 -24.59
N LEU A 273 9.04 5.52 -25.42
CA LEU A 273 8.44 4.83 -26.56
C LEU A 273 9.40 4.70 -27.75
N THR A 274 10.48 5.49 -27.81
CA THR A 274 11.42 5.55 -28.94
C THR A 274 12.87 5.28 -28.57
N GLY A 275 13.26 5.48 -27.30
CA GLY A 275 14.61 5.20 -26.79
C GLY A 275 15.02 3.72 -26.81
N ASP A 276 16.25 3.43 -26.38
CA ASP A 276 16.79 2.07 -26.31
C ASP A 276 16.95 1.52 -24.88
N GLU A 277 16.51 2.29 -23.87
CA GLU A 277 16.65 1.90 -22.47
C GLU A 277 15.99 0.54 -22.17
N THR A 278 16.70 -0.24 -21.35
CA THR A 278 16.26 -1.53 -20.83
C THR A 278 16.33 -1.53 -19.30
N ILE A 279 15.19 -1.69 -18.64
CA ILE A 279 15.06 -1.72 -17.18
C ILE A 279 14.54 -3.10 -16.75
N ASN A 280 15.20 -3.76 -15.80
CA ASN A 280 14.83 -5.10 -15.31
C ASN A 280 14.59 -6.13 -16.45
N GLY A 281 15.37 -6.04 -17.53
CA GLY A 281 15.24 -6.91 -18.72
C GLY A 281 14.08 -6.55 -19.68
N ILE A 282 13.38 -5.43 -19.47
CA ILE A 282 12.34 -4.91 -20.35
C ILE A 282 12.91 -3.74 -21.16
N ARG A 283 13.01 -3.89 -22.48
CA ARG A 283 13.29 -2.78 -23.39
C ARG A 283 12.03 -1.93 -23.54
N LEU A 284 12.06 -0.71 -23.02
CA LEU A 284 10.89 0.15 -22.85
C LEU A 284 10.18 0.40 -24.19
N SER A 285 10.93 0.81 -25.21
CA SER A 285 10.39 1.12 -26.54
C SER A 285 9.74 -0.06 -27.25
N THR A 286 10.02 -1.31 -26.88
CA THR A 286 9.31 -2.47 -27.47
C THR A 286 8.13 -2.95 -26.64
N TRP A 287 8.08 -2.61 -25.35
CA TRP A 287 7.07 -3.13 -24.41
C TRP A 287 5.96 -2.12 -24.10
N LEU A 288 6.30 -0.85 -23.87
CA LEU A 288 5.33 0.20 -23.49
C LEU A 288 4.27 0.43 -24.58
N GLN A 289 3.02 0.58 -24.14
CA GLN A 289 1.86 0.82 -24.99
C GLN A 289 1.22 2.19 -24.78
N GLY A 290 1.87 3.06 -24.02
CA GLY A 290 1.39 4.39 -23.69
C GLY A 290 2.27 5.10 -22.66
N THR A 291 1.77 6.22 -22.14
CA THR A 291 2.45 7.11 -21.19
C THR A 291 1.48 7.64 -20.13
N ASN A 292 2.05 8.05 -18.99
CA ASN A 292 1.34 8.68 -17.87
C ASN A 292 1.94 10.03 -17.46
N ILE A 293 3.21 10.28 -17.77
CA ILE A 293 3.88 11.56 -17.55
C ILE A 293 4.32 12.19 -18.88
N ALA A 294 4.54 13.51 -18.88
CA ALA A 294 5.15 14.23 -19.98
C ALA A 294 6.69 14.10 -19.96
N ASP A 295 7.31 14.39 -21.11
CA ASP A 295 8.78 14.39 -21.28
C ASP A 295 9.50 15.39 -20.37
N ASP A 296 8.81 16.40 -19.85
CA ASP A 296 9.34 17.38 -18.90
C ASP A 296 9.13 16.98 -17.43
N GLY A 297 8.70 15.74 -17.17
CA GLY A 297 8.47 15.18 -15.83
C GLY A 297 7.13 15.57 -15.20
N THR A 298 6.33 16.43 -15.83
CA THR A 298 5.00 16.79 -15.31
C THR A 298 3.97 15.68 -15.47
N LEU A 299 3.00 15.65 -14.57
CA LEU A 299 1.92 14.67 -14.54
C LEU A 299 0.58 15.41 -14.43
N GLN A 300 -0.42 14.94 -15.18
CA GLN A 300 -1.79 15.44 -15.08
C GLN A 300 -2.69 14.44 -14.36
N ASN A 301 -3.41 14.91 -13.34
CA ASN A 301 -4.53 14.17 -12.77
C ASN A 301 -5.67 15.12 -12.37
N HIS A 302 -6.89 14.61 -12.25
CA HIS A 302 -8.10 15.42 -12.01
C HIS A 302 -8.25 16.58 -13.02
N ALA A 303 -7.92 16.32 -14.29
CA ALA A 303 -7.94 17.27 -15.41
C ALA A 303 -7.09 18.53 -15.22
N ARG A 304 -5.97 18.42 -14.50
CA ARG A 304 -4.96 19.50 -14.36
C ARG A 304 -3.55 18.95 -14.13
N LEU A 305 -2.52 19.76 -14.34
CA LEU A 305 -1.18 19.49 -13.82
C LEU A 305 -1.23 19.42 -12.29
N HIS A 306 -0.85 18.29 -11.71
CA HIS A 306 -1.19 18.00 -10.32
C HIS A 306 0.02 17.63 -9.43
N PRO A 307 0.60 18.60 -8.69
CA PRO A 307 1.78 18.37 -7.83
C PRO A 307 1.62 17.26 -6.78
N LEU A 308 0.43 17.07 -6.21
CA LEU A 308 0.18 15.98 -5.24
C LEU A 308 0.30 14.58 -5.84
N TYR A 309 0.00 14.43 -7.14
CA TYR A 309 0.15 13.15 -7.83
C TYR A 309 1.55 12.99 -8.43
N MET A 310 2.27 14.08 -8.71
CA MET A 310 3.71 14.04 -8.98
C MET A 310 4.50 13.51 -7.76
N VAL A 311 4.09 13.82 -6.53
CA VAL A 311 4.73 13.25 -5.31
C VAL A 311 4.16 11.90 -4.87
N ALA A 312 3.11 11.39 -5.53
CA ALA A 312 2.58 10.04 -5.27
C ALA A 312 3.51 8.92 -5.80
N PHE A 313 4.56 9.28 -6.55
CA PHE A 313 5.70 8.40 -6.81
C PHE A 313 6.50 8.04 -5.53
N ASP A 314 6.12 8.58 -4.35
CA ASP A 314 6.51 8.02 -3.05
C ASP A 314 6.23 6.51 -2.97
N GLN A 315 5.15 6.06 -3.60
CA GLN A 315 4.76 4.65 -3.70
C GLN A 315 5.70 3.78 -4.54
N SER A 316 6.37 4.36 -5.54
CA SER A 316 7.44 3.67 -6.28
C SER A 316 8.68 3.53 -5.40
N LEU A 317 9.06 4.59 -4.66
CA LEU A 317 10.26 4.55 -3.82
C LEU A 317 10.11 3.66 -2.58
N TYR A 318 8.89 3.45 -2.09
CA TYR A 318 8.60 2.48 -1.02
C TYR A 318 8.99 1.03 -1.35
N GLN A 319 9.14 0.67 -2.64
CA GLN A 319 9.66 -0.64 -3.04
C GLN A 319 11.02 -0.93 -2.38
N GLY A 320 11.88 0.09 -2.23
CA GLY A 320 13.18 -0.03 -1.57
C GLY A 320 13.09 -0.59 -0.14
N PHE A 321 12.12 -0.12 0.66
CA PHE A 321 11.95 -0.63 2.02
C PHE A 321 11.24 -2.00 2.03
N VAL A 322 10.24 -2.22 1.17
CA VAL A 322 9.48 -3.48 1.11
C VAL A 322 10.40 -4.66 0.80
N PHE A 323 11.27 -4.53 -0.20
CA PHE A 323 12.27 -5.55 -0.52
C PHE A 323 13.39 -5.63 0.53
N GLY A 324 13.81 -4.48 1.10
CA GLY A 324 14.83 -4.44 2.16
C GLY A 324 14.42 -5.15 3.46
N LEU A 325 13.13 -5.17 3.82
CA LEU A 325 12.61 -5.96 4.94
C LEU A 325 12.82 -7.48 4.76
N ALA A 326 12.82 -7.95 3.51
CA ALA A 326 13.16 -9.32 3.14
C ALA A 326 14.66 -9.52 2.85
N ASN A 327 15.51 -8.51 3.10
CA ASN A 327 16.92 -8.47 2.72
C ASN A 327 17.15 -8.80 1.22
N ARG A 328 16.29 -8.24 0.35
CA ARG A 328 16.36 -8.35 -1.12
C ARG A 328 16.52 -6.96 -1.75
N PRO A 329 17.12 -6.85 -2.94
CA PRO A 329 17.06 -5.61 -3.71
C PRO A 329 15.67 -5.40 -4.31
N ALA A 330 15.24 -4.14 -4.39
CA ALA A 330 14.08 -3.70 -5.14
C ALA A 330 14.40 -3.61 -6.65
N PRO A 331 13.39 -3.67 -7.54
CA PRO A 331 13.63 -3.50 -8.97
C PRO A 331 14.03 -2.07 -9.33
N ARG A 332 15.02 -1.90 -10.22
CA ARG A 332 15.42 -0.59 -10.79
C ARG A 332 14.23 0.18 -11.41
N ALA A 333 13.19 -0.52 -11.86
CA ALA A 333 11.93 0.07 -12.32
C ALA A 333 11.26 1.00 -11.30
N ALA A 334 11.47 0.79 -10.00
CA ALA A 334 10.99 1.68 -8.94
C ALA A 334 11.61 3.10 -8.96
N LEU A 335 12.71 3.27 -9.71
CA LEU A 335 13.41 4.55 -9.91
C LEU A 335 13.09 5.18 -11.28
N HIS A 336 12.25 4.55 -12.11
CA HIS A 336 11.99 5.03 -13.48
C HIS A 336 11.42 6.45 -13.49
N ASN A 337 12.06 7.35 -14.24
CA ASN A 337 11.75 8.77 -14.34
C ASN A 337 11.57 9.57 -13.01
N ILE A 338 11.94 9.03 -11.84
CA ILE A 338 11.78 9.73 -10.56
C ILE A 338 12.56 11.06 -10.53
N ASN A 339 13.83 11.05 -10.95
CA ASN A 339 14.64 12.25 -11.08
C ASN A 339 14.02 13.29 -12.03
N ARG A 340 13.42 12.84 -13.15
CA ARG A 340 12.74 13.70 -14.13
C ARG A 340 11.53 14.41 -13.50
N THR A 341 10.68 13.67 -12.79
CA THR A 341 9.53 14.27 -12.08
C THR A 341 9.97 15.13 -10.90
N TYR A 342 11.08 14.81 -10.22
CA TYR A 342 11.61 15.65 -9.15
C TYR A 342 12.16 16.98 -9.68
N ALA A 343 12.92 16.99 -10.78
CA ALA A 343 13.36 18.20 -11.46
C ALA A 343 12.17 19.08 -11.90
N ALA A 344 11.05 18.47 -12.31
CA ALA A 344 9.82 19.19 -12.63
C ALA A 344 9.17 19.90 -11.42
N LEU A 345 9.41 19.43 -10.20
CA LEU A 345 8.95 20.09 -8.96
C LEU A 345 9.86 21.25 -8.57
N VAL A 346 11.18 21.06 -8.67
CA VAL A 346 12.20 22.01 -8.16
C VAL A 346 12.53 23.11 -9.17
N ASP A 347 12.75 22.77 -10.45
CA ASP A 347 13.42 23.65 -11.40
C ASP A 347 12.49 24.21 -12.50
N LYS A 348 11.44 23.48 -12.86
CA LYS A 348 10.61 23.82 -14.04
C LYS A 348 9.79 25.09 -13.81
N PRO A 349 9.96 26.16 -14.61
CA PRO A 349 9.22 27.40 -14.43
C PRO A 349 7.78 27.32 -14.94
N PHE A 350 6.82 27.70 -14.10
CA PHE A 350 5.39 27.82 -14.45
C PHE A 350 4.93 29.28 -14.42
N PRO A 351 4.04 29.73 -15.34
CA PRO A 351 3.54 31.10 -15.37
C PRO A 351 2.83 31.53 -14.08
N LEU A 352 3.06 32.77 -13.65
CA LEU A 352 2.32 33.39 -12.54
C LEU A 352 1.20 34.32 -13.06
N PRO A 353 0.03 34.41 -12.38
CA PRO A 353 -1.05 35.32 -12.77
C PRO A 353 -0.67 36.81 -12.85
N GLY A 354 0.34 37.24 -12.08
CA GLY A 354 0.89 38.60 -12.09
C GLY A 354 2.03 38.83 -13.08
N GLY A 355 2.35 37.86 -13.94
CA GLY A 355 3.55 37.85 -14.78
C GLY A 355 4.77 37.25 -14.07
N GLY A 356 5.79 36.90 -14.86
CA GLY A 356 6.93 36.10 -14.41
C GLY A 356 6.62 34.61 -14.29
N THR A 357 7.53 33.84 -13.69
CA THR A 357 7.38 32.40 -13.48
C THR A 357 7.85 31.97 -12.09
N SER A 358 7.43 30.80 -11.65
CA SER A 358 7.86 30.13 -10.42
C SER A 358 7.87 28.61 -10.64
N PRO A 359 8.85 27.86 -10.12
CA PRO A 359 8.69 26.42 -9.95
C PRO A 359 7.62 26.08 -8.91
N ILE A 360 7.26 24.79 -8.83
CA ILE A 360 6.28 24.26 -7.87
C ILE A 360 6.81 24.41 -6.44
N TYR A 361 8.09 24.11 -6.21
CA TYR A 361 8.75 24.34 -4.92
C TYR A 361 9.25 25.78 -4.83
N ARG A 362 8.81 26.51 -3.79
CA ARG A 362 9.11 27.95 -3.66
C ARG A 362 10.34 28.16 -2.80
N GLU A 363 11.32 28.89 -3.30
CA GLU A 363 12.64 29.01 -2.69
C GLU A 363 12.58 29.37 -1.19
N ASN A 364 13.25 28.57 -0.36
CA ASN A 364 13.32 28.72 1.11
C ASN A 364 11.96 28.73 1.82
N SER A 365 10.93 28.13 1.21
CA SER A 365 9.59 27.98 1.78
C SER A 365 9.11 26.53 1.79
N ALA A 366 8.10 26.24 2.60
CA ALA A 366 7.33 24.99 2.55
C ALA A 366 6.01 25.16 1.76
N GLU A 367 5.77 26.35 1.21
CA GLU A 367 4.60 26.65 0.39
C GLU A 367 4.78 26.13 -1.04
N ILE A 368 3.73 25.48 -1.54
CA ILE A 368 3.71 24.87 -2.88
C ILE A 368 2.98 25.80 -3.84
N HIS A 369 3.62 26.15 -4.95
CA HIS A 369 2.96 26.75 -6.09
C HIS A 369 2.20 25.64 -6.85
N TYR A 370 0.89 25.80 -7.00
CA TYR A 370 0.04 24.92 -7.81
C TYR A 370 -0.32 25.63 -9.12
N PRO A 371 0.31 25.31 -10.26
CA PRO A 371 0.16 26.08 -11.51
C PRO A 371 -1.28 26.17 -12.01
N GLU A 372 -2.03 25.08 -11.84
CA GLU A 372 -3.43 24.93 -12.25
C GLU A 372 -4.37 24.75 -11.04
N GLY A 373 -3.91 25.16 -9.85
CA GLY A 373 -4.63 25.04 -8.59
C GLY A 373 -4.65 23.63 -7.98
N ASN A 374 -5.41 23.47 -6.91
CA ASN A 374 -5.53 22.23 -6.13
C ASN A 374 -6.99 22.06 -5.67
N ASP A 375 -7.62 20.92 -5.90
CA ASP A 375 -8.97 20.59 -5.41
C ASP A 375 -8.95 19.89 -4.03
N TRP A 376 -7.79 19.43 -3.58
CA TRP A 376 -7.68 18.75 -2.29
C TRP A 376 -7.58 19.69 -1.07
N GLY A 377 -7.36 21.00 -1.22
CA GLY A 377 -7.29 21.95 -0.10
C GLY A 377 -6.04 22.83 -0.11
N THR A 378 -5.59 23.29 1.05
CA THR A 378 -4.50 24.30 1.15
C THR A 378 -3.18 23.81 1.76
N HIS A 379 -3.15 22.72 2.53
CA HIS A 379 -1.96 22.31 3.28
C HIS A 379 -1.63 20.82 3.09
N PHE A 380 -0.47 20.56 2.50
CA PHE A 380 0.02 19.21 2.19
C PHE A 380 1.51 18.98 2.51
N PRO A 381 2.14 19.69 3.46
CA PRO A 381 3.61 19.74 3.54
C PRO A 381 4.25 18.35 3.62
N PHE A 382 3.67 17.42 4.40
CA PHE A 382 4.22 16.07 4.51
C PHE A 382 4.13 15.21 3.25
N TYR A 383 3.25 15.50 2.29
CA TYR A 383 3.21 14.74 1.02
C TYR A 383 4.49 15.01 0.24
N PHE A 384 4.91 16.27 0.17
CA PHE A 384 6.15 16.71 -0.48
C PHE A 384 7.38 16.32 0.34
N GLY A 385 7.41 16.64 1.64
CA GLY A 385 8.54 16.33 2.51
C GLY A 385 8.79 14.83 2.73
N ASN A 386 7.78 13.99 2.53
CA ASN A 386 7.95 12.54 2.43
C ASN A 386 8.62 12.13 1.11
N PHE A 387 8.17 12.67 -0.03
CA PHE A 387 8.79 12.36 -1.33
C PHE A 387 10.23 12.86 -1.40
N ASP A 388 10.50 14.07 -0.92
CA ASP A 388 11.86 14.64 -0.79
C ASP A 388 12.80 13.73 0.00
N LEU A 389 12.32 13.18 1.13
CA LEU A 389 13.08 12.22 1.93
C LEU A 389 13.44 10.97 1.12
N LEU A 390 12.45 10.39 0.43
CA LEU A 390 12.64 9.16 -0.33
C LEU A 390 13.56 9.38 -1.54
N VAL A 391 13.41 10.51 -2.24
CA VAL A 391 14.29 10.95 -3.33
C VAL A 391 15.74 11.09 -2.84
N THR A 392 15.95 11.72 -1.68
CA THR A 392 17.26 11.82 -1.03
C THR A 392 17.86 10.43 -0.74
N LEU A 393 17.06 9.52 -0.17
CA LEU A 393 17.52 8.18 0.22
C LEU A 393 17.76 7.25 -0.99
N ALA A 394 17.12 7.52 -2.13
CA ALA A 394 17.30 6.81 -3.39
C ALA A 394 18.29 7.49 -4.36
N GLY A 395 18.91 8.62 -3.97
CA GLY A 395 19.87 9.37 -4.78
C GLY A 395 19.26 10.02 -6.04
N GLN A 396 17.94 10.22 -6.06
CA GLN A 396 17.19 10.68 -7.23
C GLN A 396 17.19 12.21 -7.39
N ASP A 397 17.90 12.96 -6.55
CA ASP A 397 18.14 14.41 -6.66
C ASP A 397 19.48 14.76 -7.33
N THR A 398 20.13 13.79 -7.98
CA THR A 398 21.39 14.03 -8.72
C THR A 398 21.18 15.11 -9.79
N GLY A 399 21.97 16.19 -9.70
CA GLY A 399 21.92 17.33 -10.63
C GLY A 399 20.90 18.43 -10.29
N ILE A 400 20.17 18.32 -9.17
CA ILE A 400 19.11 19.25 -8.76
C ILE A 400 19.58 20.09 -7.56
N ASP A 401 19.45 21.41 -7.63
CA ASP A 401 19.79 22.34 -6.55
C ASP A 401 18.62 23.32 -6.31
N PRO A 402 18.08 23.43 -5.08
CA PRO A 402 18.58 22.78 -3.87
C PRO A 402 18.25 21.30 -3.74
N SER A 403 19.16 20.54 -3.15
CA SER A 403 19.02 19.09 -2.90
C SER A 403 17.75 18.74 -2.13
N ALA A 404 17.25 17.51 -2.35
CA ALA A 404 15.99 17.06 -1.76
C ALA A 404 16.02 17.08 -0.22
N ALA A 405 17.19 16.88 0.39
CA ALA A 405 17.38 17.00 1.84
C ALA A 405 17.06 18.40 2.41
N LYS A 406 17.19 19.48 1.61
CA LYS A 406 16.80 20.83 2.03
C LYS A 406 15.27 20.99 1.99
N TRP A 407 14.61 20.46 0.97
CA TRP A 407 13.15 20.49 0.82
C TRP A 407 12.45 19.61 1.87
N GLU A 408 12.96 18.39 2.09
CA GLU A 408 12.51 17.47 3.14
C GLU A 408 12.42 18.17 4.50
N ARG A 409 13.47 18.91 4.86
CA ARG A 409 13.51 19.68 6.10
C ARG A 409 12.39 20.72 6.16
N LEU A 410 12.28 21.60 5.14
CA LEU A 410 11.31 22.69 5.12
C LEU A 410 9.88 22.15 5.23
N HIS A 411 9.55 21.17 4.40
CA HIS A 411 8.25 20.53 4.37
C HIS A 411 7.94 19.76 5.68
N ASN A 412 8.85 18.94 6.19
CA ASN A 412 8.58 18.16 7.40
C ASN A 412 8.57 19.02 8.69
N GLU A 413 9.24 20.17 8.72
CA GLU A 413 9.12 21.16 9.81
C GLU A 413 7.77 21.90 9.75
N ALA A 414 7.25 22.20 8.55
CA ALA A 414 5.89 22.73 8.38
C ALA A 414 4.82 21.70 8.80
N GLN A 415 4.99 20.42 8.48
CA GLN A 415 4.12 19.35 8.97
C GLN A 415 4.08 19.29 10.50
N LEU A 416 5.25 19.32 11.17
CA LEU A 416 5.32 19.33 12.63
C LEU A 416 4.64 20.58 13.24
N THR A 417 4.72 21.72 12.55
CA THR A 417 4.04 22.96 12.94
C THR A 417 2.52 22.85 12.82
N LEU A 418 1.99 22.13 11.81
CA LEU A 418 0.55 21.84 11.73
C LEU A 418 0.10 20.89 12.85
N MET A 419 0.89 19.86 13.15
CA MET A 419 0.59 18.88 14.20
C MET A 419 0.67 19.45 15.62
N SER A 420 1.58 20.41 15.88
CA SER A 420 1.78 20.99 17.22
C SER A 420 0.58 21.79 17.72
N ARG A 421 -0.37 22.12 16.83
CA ARG A 421 -1.68 22.69 17.16
C ARG A 421 -2.58 21.74 17.98
N PHE A 422 -2.29 20.44 18.01
CA PHE A 422 -3.17 19.44 18.61
C PHE A 422 -2.46 18.50 19.61
N PRO A 423 -3.00 18.33 20.85
CA PRO A 423 -2.39 17.45 21.85
C PRO A 423 -2.56 15.95 21.54
N ASP A 424 -3.59 15.58 20.78
CA ASP A 424 -3.92 14.20 20.43
C ASP A 424 -3.01 13.61 19.34
N GLY A 425 -2.38 14.45 18.52
CA GLY A 425 -1.41 14.06 17.49
C GLY A 425 -1.94 14.08 16.06
N ARG A 426 -3.14 14.62 15.81
CA ARG A 426 -3.63 14.88 14.46
C ARG A 426 -2.90 16.07 13.81
N THR A 427 -3.02 16.20 12.50
CA THR A 427 -2.41 17.25 11.67
C THR A 427 -3.37 18.39 11.37
N TYR A 428 -4.63 18.06 11.07
CA TYR A 428 -5.58 18.95 10.40
C TYR A 428 -6.73 19.35 11.32
N GLY A 429 -7.07 20.64 11.26
CA GLY A 429 -8.22 21.22 11.94
C GLY A 429 -9.43 21.29 11.01
N ALA A 430 -9.48 22.33 10.18
CA ALA A 430 -10.58 22.55 9.26
C ALA A 430 -10.48 21.62 8.03
N THR A 431 -11.62 21.13 7.54
CA THR A 431 -11.68 20.29 6.32
C THR A 431 -11.19 21.00 5.06
N ALA A 432 -11.12 22.34 5.04
CA ALA A 432 -10.53 23.09 3.92
C ALA A 432 -8.99 22.99 3.86
N GLU A 433 -8.32 22.67 4.97
CA GLU A 433 -6.86 22.47 5.00
C GLU A 433 -6.48 21.26 4.13
N ASN A 434 -7.27 20.19 4.24
CA ASN A 434 -7.20 18.99 3.39
C ASN A 434 -8.59 18.33 3.35
N THR A 435 -9.22 18.30 2.18
CA THR A 435 -10.61 17.85 1.97
C THR A 435 -10.74 16.33 1.98
N TYR A 436 -9.62 15.59 1.83
CA TYR A 436 -9.65 14.13 1.91
C TYR A 436 -10.07 13.70 3.32
N TYR A 437 -11.15 12.92 3.40
CA TYR A 437 -11.70 12.42 4.65
C TYR A 437 -10.72 11.48 5.38
N GLY A 438 -9.79 10.87 4.65
CA GLY A 438 -8.71 10.03 5.19
C GLY A 438 -7.40 10.77 5.47
N ARG A 439 -7.37 12.11 5.49
CA ARG A 439 -6.14 12.93 5.64
C ARG A 439 -5.17 12.47 6.74
N GLU A 440 -5.66 12.28 7.97
CA GLU A 440 -4.82 11.79 9.09
C GLU A 440 -4.26 10.39 8.85
N HIS A 441 -5.03 9.54 8.18
CA HIS A 441 -4.64 8.18 7.84
C HIS A 441 -3.55 8.16 6.77
N ARG A 442 -3.63 9.02 5.75
CA ARG A 442 -2.58 9.12 4.71
C ARG A 442 -1.28 9.68 5.29
N ILE A 443 -1.33 10.69 6.17
CA ILE A 443 -0.14 11.16 6.91
C ILE A 443 0.51 10.01 7.68
N ALA A 444 -0.27 9.26 8.46
CA ALA A 444 0.23 8.15 9.26
C ALA A 444 0.84 7.03 8.40
N ALA A 445 0.18 6.65 7.30
CA ALA A 445 0.67 5.62 6.38
C ALA A 445 1.95 6.04 5.64
N MET A 446 2.08 7.31 5.24
CA MET A 446 3.35 7.83 4.69
C MET A 446 4.44 7.82 5.78
N ALA A 447 4.16 8.31 6.99
CA ALA A 447 5.14 8.37 8.07
C ALA A 447 5.64 6.98 8.50
N SER A 448 4.76 5.99 8.46
CA SER A 448 5.08 4.57 8.64
C SER A 448 6.14 4.10 7.63
N GLN A 449 5.91 4.38 6.35
CA GLN A 449 6.73 3.88 5.24
C GLN A 449 8.04 4.68 5.11
N ALA A 450 8.00 5.99 5.34
CA ALA A 450 9.16 6.86 5.52
C ALA A 450 10.08 6.34 6.63
N TYR A 451 9.51 5.97 7.78
CA TYR A 451 10.30 5.46 8.91
C TYR A 451 10.96 4.12 8.59
N LEU A 452 10.24 3.18 7.97
CA LEU A 452 10.81 1.90 7.54
C LEU A 452 11.91 2.09 6.47
N THR A 453 11.75 3.07 5.58
CA THR A 453 12.77 3.42 4.59
C THR A 453 14.02 4.01 5.25
N LEU A 454 13.86 4.92 6.22
CA LEU A 454 14.97 5.45 7.04
C LEU A 454 15.66 4.36 7.87
N PHE A 455 14.88 3.46 8.49
CA PHE A 455 15.40 2.31 9.24
C PHE A 455 16.29 1.45 8.35
N LEU A 456 15.84 1.08 7.14
CA LEU A 456 16.64 0.29 6.22
C LEU A 456 17.82 1.07 5.62
N ALA A 457 17.69 2.37 5.40
CA ALA A 457 18.79 3.20 4.89
C ALA A 457 19.91 3.46 5.91
N ARG A 458 19.60 3.50 7.21
CA ARG A 458 20.47 4.06 8.26
C ARG A 458 20.58 3.21 9.53
N ASN A 459 20.19 1.94 9.49
CA ASN A 459 20.39 1.03 10.62
C ASN A 459 21.88 0.77 10.90
N THR A 460 22.14 0.22 12.08
CA THR A 460 23.47 -0.18 12.58
C THR A 460 24.23 -1.20 11.72
N THR A 461 23.59 -1.84 10.73
CA THR A 461 24.24 -2.76 9.78
C THR A 461 24.53 -2.15 8.41
N GLY A 462 24.27 -0.85 8.22
CA GLY A 462 24.50 -0.12 6.98
C GLY A 462 23.24 0.03 6.11
N ASN A 463 23.42 0.66 4.94
CA ASN A 463 22.33 0.89 4.01
C ASN A 463 21.86 -0.44 3.37
N ARG A 464 20.59 -0.79 3.63
CA ARG A 464 19.89 -1.97 3.08
C ARG A 464 18.96 -1.62 1.92
N LEU A 465 18.84 -0.35 1.53
CA LEU A 465 18.16 0.02 0.29
C LEU A 465 19.08 -0.33 -0.89
N ALA A 466 18.70 -1.37 -1.63
CA ALA A 466 19.42 -1.85 -2.80
C ALA A 466 18.46 -1.93 -3.99
N TRP A 467 18.99 -1.69 -5.19
CA TRP A 467 18.23 -1.64 -6.44
C TRP A 467 18.94 -2.49 -7.51
N THR A 468 18.20 -3.29 -8.27
CA THR A 468 18.70 -4.20 -9.33
C THR A 468 17.79 -4.23 -10.54
#